data_AF-A0A1V5KV08-F1
#
_entry.id   AF-A0A1V5KV08-F1
#
_cell.length_a   1.000
_cell.length_b   1.000
_cell.length_c   1.000
_cell.angle_alpha   90.00
_cell.angle_beta   90.00
_cell.angle_gamma   90.00
#
_symmetry.space_group_name_H-M   'P 1'
#
loop_
_entity.id
_entity.type
_entity.pdbx_description
1 polymer ?
#
loop_
_entity_poly.entity_id
_entity_poly.type
_entity_poly.pdbx_seq_one_letter_code
_entity_poly.pdbx_strand_id
1 'polypeptide(L)'
;MPTDSTDELIQYSIRCLHSLYRKGFRYYKTGIILSDLVSANQVQSDLFDTMDRVKSKRLMQALDEVNDRFGSGTIGFAAAGIKRPWRTKFNRKSPRYTTRWDELREVTVA
;
A
#
# COMPACT_ATOMS: atom_id res chain seq x y z
N MET A 1 -15.11 -0.47 10.81
CA MET A 1 -14.59 -1.73 11.38
C MET A 1 -13.12 -1.87 11.00
N PRO A 2 -12.26 -2.45 11.86
CA PRO A 2 -10.92 -2.86 11.45
C PRO A 2 -11.00 -3.82 10.27
N THR A 3 -10.17 -3.60 9.24
CA THR A 3 -10.11 -4.46 8.06
C THR A 3 -8.69 -4.56 7.53
N ASP A 4 -8.32 -5.74 7.06
CA ASP A 4 -7.10 -6.07 6.34
C ASP A 4 -7.38 -6.40 4.86
N SER A 5 -8.65 -6.33 4.43
CA SER A 5 -9.05 -6.68 3.07
C SER A 5 -8.72 -5.56 2.09
N THR A 6 -7.85 -5.84 1.13
CA THR A 6 -7.35 -4.83 0.18
C THR A 6 -8.45 -4.28 -0.72
N ASP A 7 -9.41 -5.11 -1.13
CA ASP A 7 -10.58 -4.70 -1.92
C ASP A 7 -11.46 -3.68 -1.17
N GLU A 8 -11.73 -3.93 0.11
CA GLU A 8 -12.53 -3.04 0.94
C GLU A 8 -11.80 -1.70 1.16
N LEU A 9 -10.49 -1.74 1.40
CA LEU A 9 -9.65 -0.54 1.49
C LEU A 9 -9.67 0.27 0.19
N ILE A 10 -9.60 -0.38 -0.97
CA ILE A 10 -9.71 0.29 -2.28
C ILE A 10 -11.08 0.97 -2.43
N GLN A 11 -12.16 0.28 -2.08
CA GLN A 11 -13.52 0.84 -2.17
C GLN A 11 -13.68 2.09 -1.29
N TYR A 12 -13.27 2.02 -0.03
CA TYR A 12 -13.32 3.18 0.88
C TYR A 12 -12.45 4.33 0.40
N SER A 13 -11.27 4.03 -0.14
CA SER A 13 -10.34 5.03 -0.66
C SER A 13 -10.93 5.78 -1.85
N ILE A 14 -11.58 5.08 -2.78
CA ILE A 14 -12.24 5.70 -3.95
C ILE A 14 -13.40 6.57 -3.49
N ARG A 15 -14.24 6.09 -2.55
CA ARG A 15 -15.34 6.89 -1.98
C ARG A 15 -14.83 8.17 -1.32
N CYS A 16 -13.78 8.07 -0.51
CA CYS A 16 -13.15 9.22 0.13
C CYS A 16 -12.56 10.18 -0.90
N LEU A 17 -11.86 9.66 -1.91
CA LEU A 17 -11.29 10.47 -2.99
C LEU A 17 -12.37 11.26 -3.74
N HIS A 18 -13.52 10.65 -4.04
CA HIS A 18 -14.63 11.34 -4.69
C HIS A 18 -15.17 12.50 -3.85
N SER A 19 -15.20 12.35 -2.52
CA SER A 19 -15.62 13.42 -1.60
C SER A 19 -14.59 14.56 -1.49
N LEU A 20 -13.30 14.24 -1.55
CA LEU A 20 -12.21 15.21 -1.42
C LEU A 20 -11.83 15.90 -2.75
N TYR A 21 -12.25 15.33 -3.88
CA TYR A 21 -11.90 15.84 -5.19
C TYR A 21 -12.50 17.22 -5.47
N ARG A 22 -11.65 18.16 -5.88
CA ARG A 22 -12.03 19.51 -6.26
C ARG A 22 -11.53 19.79 -7.68
N LYS A 23 -12.45 20.13 -8.56
CA LYS A 23 -12.14 20.51 -9.95
C LYS A 23 -11.20 21.72 -9.95
N GLY A 24 -10.21 21.70 -10.84
CA GLY A 24 -9.24 22.80 -11.01
C GLY A 24 -7.96 22.66 -10.19
N PHE A 25 -7.86 21.68 -9.29
CA PHE A 25 -6.65 21.41 -8.52
C PHE A 25 -5.86 20.23 -9.09
N ARG A 26 -4.53 20.33 -9.07
CA ARG A 26 -3.62 19.22 -9.38
C ARG A 26 -3.24 18.50 -8.09
N TYR A 27 -3.54 17.21 -8.04
CA TYR A 27 -3.18 16.34 -6.92
C TYR A 27 -1.86 15.64 -7.23
N TYR A 28 -0.87 15.76 -6.34
CA TYR A 28 0.46 15.18 -6.55
C TYR A 28 0.59 13.77 -5.97
N LYS A 29 0.00 13.52 -4.79
CA LYS A 29 0.00 12.24 -4.10
C LYS A 29 -1.23 12.15 -3.21
N THR A 30 -1.78 10.95 -3.09
CA THR A 30 -2.77 10.58 -2.09
C THR A 30 -2.22 9.41 -1.28
N GLY A 31 -2.65 9.30 -0.03
CA GLY A 31 -2.21 8.24 0.88
C GLY A 31 -3.34 7.85 1.82
N ILE A 32 -3.33 6.60 2.23
CA ILE A 32 -4.21 6.06 3.25
C ILE A 32 -3.36 5.97 4.53
N ILE A 33 -3.89 6.46 5.63
CA ILE A 33 -3.25 6.34 6.95
C ILE A 33 -4.07 5.31 7.71
N LEU A 34 -3.40 4.26 8.18
CA LEU A 34 -3.98 3.29 9.08
C LEU A 34 -3.64 3.70 10.50
N SER A 35 -4.67 3.88 11.32
CA SER A 35 -4.58 4.16 12.75
C SER A 35 -5.21 3.00 13.52
N ASP A 36 -4.77 2.79 14.76
CA ASP A 36 -5.35 1.78 15.67
C ASP A 36 -5.28 0.35 15.10
N LEU A 37 -4.06 -0.09 14.77
CA LEU A 37 -3.82 -1.44 14.29
C LEU A 37 -4.05 -2.44 15.42
N VAL A 38 -4.92 -3.41 15.17
CA VAL A 38 -5.25 -4.49 16.09
C VAL A 38 -4.82 -5.83 15.53
N SER A 39 -4.59 -6.81 16.40
CA SER A 39 -4.32 -8.18 15.95
C SER A 39 -5.52 -8.77 15.22
N ALA A 40 -5.29 -9.46 14.11
CA ALA A 40 -6.36 -10.09 13.31
C ALA A 40 -7.21 -11.09 14.13
N ASN A 41 -6.65 -11.67 15.20
CA ASN A 41 -7.35 -12.60 16.09
C ASN A 41 -8.13 -11.89 17.21
N GLN A 42 -8.02 -10.57 17.33
CA GLN A 42 -8.62 -9.75 18.39
C GLN A 42 -9.60 -8.71 17.83
N VAL A 43 -10.12 -8.95 16.63
CA VAL A 43 -11.12 -8.07 16.01
C VAL A 43 -12.50 -8.42 16.56
N GLN A 44 -13.14 -7.47 17.23
CA GLN A 44 -14.54 -7.60 17.60
C GLN A 44 -15.42 -7.49 16.35
N SER A 45 -16.27 -8.49 16.12
CA SER A 45 -17.26 -8.46 15.05
C SER A 45 -18.36 -7.45 15.35
N ASP A 46 -18.83 -6.76 14.31
CA ASP A 46 -19.97 -5.85 14.38
C ASP A 46 -21.25 -6.58 13.93
N LEU A 47 -22.37 -6.27 14.57
CA LEU A 47 -23.68 -6.87 14.26
C LEU A 47 -24.20 -6.41 12.88
N PHE A 48 -23.79 -5.21 12.45
CA PHE A 48 -24.21 -4.61 11.19
C PHE A 48 -23.17 -4.77 10.07
N ASP A 49 -22.16 -5.61 10.28
CA ASP A 49 -21.19 -5.92 9.25
C ASP A 49 -21.86 -6.74 8.14
N THR A 50 -21.88 -6.17 6.93
CA THR A 50 -22.47 -6.81 5.75
C THR A 50 -21.46 -7.63 4.96
N MET A 51 -20.19 -7.59 5.36
CA MET A 51 -19.12 -8.27 4.65
C MET A 51 -18.93 -9.70 5.15
N ASP A 52 -18.80 -10.65 4.22
CA ASP A 52 -18.37 -12.00 4.55
C ASP A 52 -16.85 -12.02 4.80
N ARG A 53 -16.47 -11.83 6.07
CA ARG A 53 -15.07 -11.80 6.53
C ARG A 53 -14.34 -13.11 6.28
N VAL A 54 -15.02 -14.26 6.33
CA VAL A 54 -14.39 -15.57 6.09
C VAL A 54 -14.02 -15.70 4.62
N LYS A 55 -14.92 -15.33 3.72
CA LYS A 55 -14.65 -15.35 2.27
C LYS A 55 -13.57 -14.35 1.89
N SER A 56 -13.63 -13.13 2.43
CA SER A 56 -12.62 -12.09 2.20
C SER A 56 -11.23 -12.57 2.65
N LYS A 57 -11.11 -13.14 3.86
CA LYS A 57 -9.83 -13.70 4.35
C LYS A 57 -9.28 -14.80 3.44
N ARG A 58 -10.12 -15.74 3.00
CA ARG A 58 -9.71 -16.81 2.08
C ARG A 58 -9.25 -16.26 0.73
N LEU A 59 -9.92 -15.21 0.23
CA LEU A 59 -9.52 -14.54 -1.01
C LEU A 59 -8.17 -13.87 -0.87
N MET A 60 -7.93 -13.13 0.23
CA MET A 60 -6.65 -12.45 0.47
C MET A 60 -5.51 -13.48 0.59
N GLN A 61 -5.73 -14.57 1.33
CA GLN A 61 -4.76 -15.67 1.44
C GLN A 61 -4.42 -16.29 0.08
N ALA A 62 -5.42 -16.60 -0.75
CA ALA A 62 -5.18 -17.15 -2.08
C ALA A 62 -4.41 -16.17 -2.99
N LEU A 63 -4.68 -14.87 -2.86
CA LEU A 63 -3.96 -13.81 -3.57
C LEU A 63 -2.48 -13.77 -3.17
N ASP A 64 -2.21 -13.84 -1.87
CA ASP A 64 -0.87 -13.83 -1.32
C ASP A 64 -0.09 -15.09 -1.70
N GLU A 65 -0.70 -16.28 -1.60
CA GLU A 65 -0.08 -17.55 -2.00
C GLU A 65 0.38 -17.55 -3.47
N VAL A 66 -0.42 -16.99 -4.38
CA VAL A 66 -0.04 -16.88 -5.79
C VAL A 66 1.11 -15.89 -5.96
N ASN A 67 1.06 -14.75 -5.28
CA ASN A 67 2.13 -13.76 -5.35
C ASN A 67 3.45 -14.28 -4.73
N ASP A 68 3.39 -15.08 -3.67
CA ASP A 68 4.56 -15.69 -3.06
C ASP A 68 5.18 -16.75 -3.98
N ARG A 69 4.34 -17.53 -4.68
CA ARG A 69 4.81 -18.58 -5.59
C ARG A 69 5.38 -18.07 -6.90
N PHE A 70 4.74 -17.06 -7.51
CA PHE A 70 5.07 -16.60 -8.86
C PHE A 70 5.81 -15.26 -8.90
N GLY A 71 5.96 -14.61 -7.74
CA GLY A 71 6.64 -13.34 -7.58
C GLY A 71 5.69 -12.22 -7.20
N SER A 72 6.17 -11.32 -6.34
CA SER A 72 5.37 -10.22 -5.80
C SER A 72 4.75 -9.37 -6.91
N GLY A 73 3.41 -9.26 -6.87
CA GLY A 73 2.64 -8.47 -7.83
C GLY A 73 2.33 -9.18 -9.14
N THR A 74 2.42 -10.51 -9.17
CA THR A 74 1.94 -11.35 -10.29
C THR A 74 0.45 -11.14 -10.51
N ILE A 75 -0.33 -11.13 -9.43
CA ILE A 75 -1.75 -10.81 -9.46
C ILE A 75 -2.07 -9.70 -8.45
N GLY A 76 -3.09 -8.92 -8.78
CA GLY A 76 -3.55 -7.84 -7.93
C GLY A 76 -4.81 -7.21 -8.48
N PHE A 77 -5.28 -6.18 -7.79
CA PHE A 77 -6.52 -5.50 -8.15
C PHE A 77 -6.36 -4.64 -9.40
N ALA A 78 -7.24 -4.84 -10.37
CA ALA A 78 -7.28 -4.03 -11.60
C ALA A 78 -7.46 -2.53 -11.30
N ALA A 79 -8.13 -2.19 -10.20
CA ALA A 79 -8.31 -0.82 -9.71
C ALA A 79 -6.98 -0.09 -9.42
N ALA A 80 -5.89 -0.83 -9.13
CA ALA A 80 -4.56 -0.25 -8.94
C ALA A 80 -3.85 0.11 -10.25
N GLY A 81 -4.43 -0.25 -11.40
CA GLY A 81 -3.85 -0.06 -12.73
C GLY A 81 -2.85 -1.15 -13.12
N ILE A 82 -2.90 -1.59 -14.38
CA ILE A 82 -2.03 -2.64 -14.93
C ILE A 82 -0.60 -2.11 -15.11
N LYS A 83 -0.47 -0.88 -15.61
CA LYS A 83 0.82 -0.20 -15.77
C LYS A 83 1.05 0.70 -14.58
N ARG A 84 2.23 0.62 -13.96
CA ARG A 84 2.68 1.50 -12.88
C ARG A 84 3.71 2.49 -13.43
N PRO A 85 3.29 3.56 -14.14
CA PRO A 85 4.24 4.55 -14.69
C PRO A 85 4.92 5.37 -13.59
N TRP A 86 4.28 5.47 -12.43
CA TRP A 86 4.82 6.19 -11.29
C TRP A 86 5.81 5.31 -10.52
N ARG A 87 7.07 5.73 -10.49
CA ARG A 87 8.14 5.11 -9.72
C ARG A 87 8.73 6.16 -8.80
N THR A 88 9.02 5.78 -7.55
CA THR A 88 9.70 6.65 -6.59
C THR A 88 10.98 7.19 -7.21
N LYS A 89 11.07 8.53 -7.31
CA LYS A 89 12.27 9.21 -7.82
C LYS A 89 13.22 9.47 -6.66
N PHE A 90 14.40 8.86 -6.71
CA PHE A 90 15.45 9.03 -5.69
C PHE A 90 16.37 10.23 -6.01
N ASN A 91 15.81 11.35 -6.49
CA ASN A 91 16.60 12.50 -6.96
C ASN A 91 17.35 13.24 -5.84
N ARG A 92 16.99 12.99 -4.57
CA ARG A 92 17.61 13.57 -3.37
C ARG A 92 18.04 12.49 -2.39
N LYS A 93 18.60 11.39 -2.90
CA LYS A 93 19.17 10.35 -2.05
C LYS A 93 20.53 10.79 -1.52
N SER A 94 20.79 10.59 -0.23
CA SER A 94 22.16 10.66 0.29
C SER A 94 23.01 9.54 -0.32
N PRO A 95 24.34 9.72 -0.43
CA PRO A 95 25.23 8.65 -0.85
C PRO A 95 25.11 7.43 0.07
N ARG A 96 25.29 6.24 -0.50
CA ARG A 96 25.16 4.94 0.16
C ARG A 96 26.42 4.57 0.95
N TYR A 97 26.76 5.40 1.93
CA TYR A 97 27.97 5.24 2.74
C TYR A 97 28.17 3.83 3.31
N THR A 98 27.10 3.11 3.66
CA THR A 98 27.17 1.79 4.29
C THR A 98 27.05 0.61 3.32
N THR A 99 26.66 0.86 2.07
CA THR A 99 26.33 -0.23 1.12
C THR A 99 27.07 -0.11 -0.22
N ARG A 100 27.82 0.96 -0.46
CA ARG A 100 28.69 1.14 -1.62
C ARG A 100 29.97 1.88 -1.24
N TRP A 101 31.09 1.22 -1.48
CA TRP A 101 32.42 1.75 -1.23
C TRP A 101 32.70 3.05 -2.02
N ASP A 102 32.29 3.11 -3.29
CA ASP A 102 32.47 4.30 -4.15
C ASP A 102 31.64 5.52 -3.73
N GLU A 103 30.70 5.34 -2.80
CA GLU A 103 29.83 6.41 -2.29
C GLU A 103 30.27 6.87 -0.88
N LEU A 104 31.44 6.43 -0.39
CA LEU A 104 32.02 6.86 0.90
C LEU A 104 32.48 8.32 0.88
N ARG A 105 32.48 8.96 2.06
CA ARG A 105 33.00 10.32 2.20
C ARG A 105 34.53 10.30 2.15
N GLU A 106 35.11 11.03 1.21
CA GLU A 106 36.53 11.34 1.19
C GLU A 106 36.83 12.48 2.19
N VAL A 107 37.87 12.30 3.00
CA VAL A 107 38.34 13.32 3.94
C VAL A 107 39.62 13.91 3.37
N THR A 108 39.57 15.17 2.92
CA THR A 108 40.76 15.91 2.52
C THR A 108 41.38 16.54 3.76
N VAL A 109 42.61 16.13 4.09
CA VAL A 109 43.39 16.73 5.17
C VAL A 109 44.09 17.97 4.60
N ALA A 110 43.94 19.11 5.28
CA ALA A 110 44.58 20.38 4.94
C ALA A 110 46.04 20.43 5.38
#